data_AF-A0A962ZNE9-F1
#
_entry.id   AF-A0A962ZNE9-F1
#
_cell.length_a   1.000
_cell.length_b   1.000
_cell.length_c   1.000
_cell.angle_alpha   90.00
_cell.angle_beta   90.00
_cell.angle_gamma   90.00
#
_symmetry.space_group_name_H-M   'P 1'
#
loop_
_entity.id
_entity.type
_entity.pdbx_description
1 polymer ?
#
loop_
_entity_poly.entity_id
_entity_poly.type
_entity_poly.pdbx_seq_one_letter_code
_entity_poly.pdbx_strand_id
1 'polypeptide(L)'
;MIKIALRITTLALACTAGQAVALSMAPEEFVASRQLACVLAMESLGQLSEEEYGNRTHSVLDGFDESEQGNILAKALGYYDGLMFEVPDDVAAVNSRLENFIASGTSSNEYRQVTLTL
;
A
#
# COMPACT_ATOMS: atom_id res chain seq x y z
N MET A 1 2.15 -50.97 -31.59
CA MET A 1 3.08 -49.84 -31.84
C MET A 1 2.23 -48.56 -31.79
N ILE A 2 1.72 -47.99 -30.70
CA ILE A 2 2.16 -47.69 -29.32
C ILE A 2 3.51 -46.99 -29.28
N LYS A 3 3.46 -45.68 -28.95
CA LYS A 3 4.51 -44.66 -28.77
C LYS A 3 4.56 -43.65 -29.93
N ILE A 4 4.65 -42.35 -29.60
CA ILE A 4 4.83 -41.16 -30.47
C ILE A 4 3.56 -40.29 -30.69
N ALA A 5 2.62 -40.23 -29.74
CA ALA A 5 1.57 -39.20 -29.77
C ALA A 5 1.33 -38.52 -28.41
N LEU A 6 2.35 -38.47 -27.55
CA LEU A 6 2.25 -37.91 -26.21
C LEU A 6 3.53 -37.17 -25.83
N ARG A 7 3.90 -36.13 -26.58
CA ARG A 7 5.08 -35.27 -26.26
C ARG A 7 4.99 -33.81 -26.73
N ILE A 8 3.80 -33.21 -26.83
CA ILE A 8 3.69 -31.80 -27.27
C ILE A 8 3.04 -30.86 -26.22
N THR A 9 2.48 -31.39 -25.13
CA THR A 9 1.62 -30.59 -24.22
C THR A 9 2.27 -30.28 -22.87
N THR A 10 3.57 -29.98 -22.80
CA THR A 10 4.23 -29.75 -21.49
C THR A 10 5.50 -28.89 -21.57
N LEU A 11 5.49 -27.77 -22.31
CA LEU A 11 6.65 -26.85 -22.27
C LEU A 11 6.33 -25.36 -22.47
N ALA A 12 5.09 -24.94 -22.23
CA ALA A 12 4.69 -23.52 -22.36
C ALA A 12 4.18 -22.92 -21.04
N LEU A 13 4.52 -23.50 -19.89
CA LEU A 13 4.04 -23.06 -18.57
C LEU A 13 5.18 -22.80 -17.57
N ALA A 14 6.31 -22.26 -18.04
CA ALA A 14 7.50 -22.09 -17.22
C ALA A 14 8.06 -20.65 -17.11
N CYS A 15 7.41 -19.63 -17.71
CA CYS A 15 8.00 -18.29 -17.76
C CYS A 15 7.13 -17.14 -17.23
N THR A 16 5.97 -17.41 -16.61
CA THR A 16 5.28 -16.39 -15.79
C THR A 16 5.72 -16.49 -14.33
N ALA A 17 7.02 -16.66 -14.08
CA ALA A 17 7.59 -16.30 -12.80
C ALA A 17 7.79 -14.78 -12.85
N GLY A 18 6.69 -14.03 -12.73
CA GLY A 18 6.80 -12.62 -12.34
C GLY A 18 7.67 -12.60 -11.10
N GLN A 19 8.69 -11.74 -11.10
CA GLN A 19 9.63 -11.64 -9.99
C GLN A 19 8.79 -11.51 -8.72
N ALA A 20 8.78 -12.55 -7.90
CA ALA A 20 8.25 -12.47 -6.56
C ALA A 20 9.27 -11.64 -5.78
N VAL A 21 9.27 -10.33 -6.06
CA VAL A 21 9.87 -9.35 -5.18
C VAL A 21 9.07 -9.54 -3.90
N ALA A 22 9.69 -10.17 -2.92
CA ALA A 22 9.10 -10.23 -1.60
C ALA A 22 8.68 -8.79 -1.27
N LEU A 23 7.45 -8.60 -0.80
CA LEU A 23 6.91 -7.34 -0.25
C LEU A 23 7.67 -6.91 1.02
N SER A 24 8.96 -7.21 1.08
CA SER A 24 9.96 -6.79 2.04
C SER A 24 10.33 -5.36 1.66
N MET A 25 9.45 -4.44 2.04
CA MET A 25 9.73 -3.02 1.98
C MET A 25 10.87 -2.67 2.94
N ALA A 26 11.70 -1.72 2.56
CA ALA A 26 12.64 -1.12 3.50
C ALA A 26 11.87 -0.35 4.59
N PRO A 27 12.44 -0.15 5.79
CA PRO A 27 11.79 0.59 6.88
C PRO A 27 11.30 1.99 6.46
N GLU A 28 12.07 2.69 5.63
CA GLU A 28 11.77 4.00 5.07
C GLU A 28 10.56 3.98 4.13
N GLU A 29 10.49 3.02 3.21
CA GLU A 29 9.33 2.83 2.32
C GLU A 29 8.07 2.52 3.14
N PHE A 30 8.22 1.75 4.23
CA PHE A 30 7.12 1.43 5.12
C PHE A 30 6.58 2.68 5.83
N VAL A 31 7.46 3.56 6.32
CA VAL A 31 7.08 4.85 6.91
C VAL A 31 6.39 5.73 5.86
N ALA A 32 6.97 5.84 4.66
CA ALA A 32 6.39 6.59 3.54
C ALA A 32 4.98 6.08 3.18
N SER A 33 4.76 4.76 3.20
CA SER A 33 3.44 4.17 2.91
C SER A 33 2.36 4.56 3.92
N ARG A 34 2.73 4.67 5.22
CA ARG A 34 1.80 5.11 6.27
C ARG A 34 1.50 6.61 6.14
N GLN A 35 2.51 7.41 5.82
CA GLN A 35 2.33 8.84 5.55
C GLN A 35 1.40 9.06 4.36
N LEU A 36 1.63 8.32 3.27
CA LEU A 36 0.80 8.41 2.08
C LEU A 36 -0.64 7.94 2.35
N ALA A 37 -0.84 6.90 3.16
CA ALA A 37 -2.18 6.50 3.62
C ALA A 37 -2.90 7.62 4.39
N CYS A 38 -2.17 8.43 5.17
CA CYS A 38 -2.75 9.62 5.80
C CYS A 38 -3.08 10.73 4.80
N VAL A 39 -2.27 10.91 3.75
CA VAL A 39 -2.59 11.85 2.66
C VAL A 39 -3.87 11.43 1.95
N LEU A 40 -4.05 10.14 1.66
CA LEU A 40 -5.30 9.59 1.11
C LEU A 40 -6.49 9.85 2.05
N ALA A 41 -6.33 9.59 3.35
CA ALA A 41 -7.39 9.85 4.33
C ALA A 41 -7.80 11.33 4.40
N MET A 42 -6.84 12.26 4.34
CA MET A 42 -7.12 13.70 4.36
C MET A 42 -7.83 14.15 3.06
N GLU A 43 -7.41 13.63 1.91
CA GLU A 43 -8.08 13.88 0.62
C GLU A 43 -9.52 13.38 0.63
N SER A 44 -9.76 12.16 1.14
CA SER A 44 -11.10 11.57 1.20
C SER A 44 -12.04 12.30 2.18
N LEU A 45 -11.49 12.98 3.19
CA LEU A 45 -12.24 13.88 4.07
C LEU A 45 -12.48 15.27 3.45
N GLY A 46 -11.94 15.56 2.27
CA GLY A 46 -11.99 16.87 1.62
C GLY A 46 -11.13 17.93 2.32
N GLN A 47 -10.12 17.51 3.09
CA GLN A 47 -9.23 18.43 3.82
C GLN A 47 -8.07 18.96 2.97
N LEU A 48 -7.86 18.39 1.78
CA LEU A 48 -6.82 18.80 0.85
C LEU A 48 -7.45 19.25 -0.46
N SER A 49 -6.98 20.38 -0.98
CA SER A 49 -7.15 20.72 -2.39
C SER A 49 -6.33 19.77 -3.28
N GLU A 50 -6.65 19.73 -4.58
CA GLU A 50 -5.91 18.91 -5.56
C GLU A 50 -4.40 19.27 -5.58
N GLU A 51 -4.09 20.56 -5.50
CA GLU A 51 -2.71 21.03 -5.44
C GLU A 51 -2.00 20.56 -4.16
N GLU A 52 -2.66 20.65 -3.00
CA GLU A 52 -2.10 20.18 -1.73
C GLU A 52 -1.91 18.66 -1.70
N TYR A 53 -2.86 17.91 -2.27
CA TYR A 53 -2.76 16.47 -2.43
C TYR A 53 -1.54 16.09 -3.28
N GLY A 54 -1.38 16.74 -4.45
CA GLY A 54 -0.24 16.53 -5.33
C GLY A 54 1.10 16.86 -4.65
N ASN A 55 1.18 18.01 -3.99
CA ASN A 55 2.39 18.45 -3.30
C ASN A 55 2.78 17.52 -2.14
N ARG A 56 1.82 17.08 -1.32
CA ARG A 56 2.08 16.16 -0.21
C ARG A 56 2.47 14.77 -0.70
N THR A 57 1.79 14.26 -1.72
CA THR A 57 2.14 12.98 -2.34
C THR A 57 3.55 13.01 -2.91
N HIS A 58 3.88 14.06 -3.68
CA HIS A 58 5.22 14.26 -4.22
C HIS A 58 6.28 14.35 -3.11
N SER A 59 6.00 15.11 -2.05
CA SER A 59 6.93 15.25 -0.92
C SER A 59 7.18 13.95 -0.16
N VAL A 60 6.18 13.05 -0.05
CA VAL A 60 6.35 11.75 0.61
C VAL A 60 7.16 10.79 -0.25
N LEU A 61 7.00 10.88 -1.57
CA LEU A 61 7.66 10.01 -2.55
C LEU A 61 9.04 10.55 -3.01
N ASP A 62 9.42 11.75 -2.58
CA ASP A 62 10.69 12.34 -2.91
C ASP A 62 11.86 11.48 -2.39
N GLY A 63 12.87 11.30 -3.25
CA GLY A 63 14.05 10.48 -2.95
C GLY A 63 13.90 8.96 -3.17
N PHE A 64 12.70 8.47 -3.50
CA PHE A 64 12.48 7.07 -3.89
C PHE A 64 12.51 6.91 -5.40
N ASP A 65 13.00 5.77 -5.89
CA ASP A 65 12.92 5.43 -7.31
C ASP A 65 11.50 5.04 -7.75
N GLU A 66 11.27 4.94 -9.07
CA GLU A 66 9.93 4.71 -9.63
C GLU A 66 9.33 3.36 -9.19
N SER A 67 10.17 2.34 -8.95
CA SER A 67 9.73 1.02 -8.48
C SER A 67 9.36 1.09 -6.99
N GLU A 68 10.18 1.74 -6.17
CA GLU A 68 9.93 1.98 -4.76
C GLU A 68 8.64 2.79 -4.56
N GLN A 69 8.46 3.86 -5.34
CA GLN A 69 7.23 4.67 -5.33
C GLN A 69 5.99 3.83 -5.62
N GLY A 70 6.06 2.94 -6.61
CA GLY A 70 4.97 2.01 -6.92
C GLY A 70 4.63 1.09 -5.75
N ASN A 71 5.64 0.55 -5.08
CA ASN A 71 5.46 -0.31 -3.90
C ASN A 71 4.87 0.46 -2.71
N ILE A 72 5.36 1.68 -2.46
CA ILE A 72 4.86 2.58 -1.41
C ILE A 72 3.40 2.89 -1.63
N LEU A 73 3.01 3.26 -2.86
CA LEU A 73 1.63 3.57 -3.21
C LEU A 73 0.72 2.35 -3.05
N ALA A 74 1.12 1.18 -3.55
CA ALA A 74 0.35 -0.05 -3.40
C ALA A 74 0.13 -0.40 -1.91
N LYS A 75 1.16 -0.22 -1.08
CA LYS A 75 1.06 -0.45 0.36
C LYS A 75 0.16 0.56 1.05
N ALA A 76 0.24 1.85 0.68
CA ALA A 76 -0.60 2.91 1.22
C ALA A 76 -2.09 2.65 0.91
N LEU A 77 -2.41 2.24 -0.31
CA LEU A 77 -3.76 1.82 -0.69
C LEU A 77 -4.22 0.62 0.13
N GLY A 78 -3.38 -0.41 0.31
CA GLY A 78 -3.73 -1.54 1.17
C GLY A 78 -3.97 -1.16 2.63
N TYR A 79 -3.24 -0.17 3.17
CA TYR A 79 -3.49 0.38 4.50
C TYR A 79 -4.83 1.11 4.58
N TYR A 80 -5.12 1.93 3.57
CA TYR A 80 -6.35 2.69 3.46
C TYR A 80 -7.57 1.75 3.31
N ASP A 81 -7.50 0.77 2.42
CA ASP A 81 -8.56 -0.23 2.23
C ASP A 81 -8.77 -1.07 3.49
N GLY A 82 -7.68 -1.48 4.15
CA GLY A 82 -7.74 -2.19 5.42
C GLY A 82 -8.37 -1.36 6.55
N LEU A 83 -8.19 -0.04 6.53
CA LEU A 83 -8.83 0.89 7.47
C LEU A 83 -10.34 0.97 7.22
N MET A 84 -10.76 0.93 5.96
CA MET A 84 -12.16 0.98 5.53
C MET A 84 -12.87 -0.38 5.60
N PHE A 85 -12.12 -1.46 5.84
CA PHE A 85 -12.69 -2.80 5.97
C PHE A 85 -13.73 -2.85 7.11
N GLU A 86 -14.89 -3.46 6.81
CA GLU A 86 -16.04 -3.58 7.72
C GLU A 86 -16.63 -2.26 8.25
N VAL A 87 -16.21 -1.10 7.71
CA VAL A 87 -16.88 0.17 8.03
C VAL A 87 -18.25 0.16 7.35
N PRO A 88 -19.34 0.48 8.08
CA PRO A 88 -20.65 0.65 7.47
C PRO A 88 -20.60 1.67 6.33
N ASP A 89 -21.39 1.46 5.28
CA ASP A 89 -21.52 2.39 4.14
C ASP A 89 -22.36 3.62 4.54
N ASP A 90 -21.87 4.33 5.54
CA ASP A 90 -22.41 5.56 6.09
C ASP A 90 -21.27 6.59 6.15
N VAL A 91 -21.52 7.77 5.60
CA VAL A 91 -20.53 8.85 5.51
C VAL A 91 -20.04 9.26 6.90
N ALA A 92 -20.90 9.26 7.92
CA ALA A 92 -20.47 9.62 9.27
C ALA A 92 -19.53 8.56 9.88
N ALA A 93 -19.80 7.27 9.67
CA ALA A 93 -18.93 6.17 10.09
C ALA A 93 -17.56 6.20 9.37
N VAL A 94 -17.55 6.44 8.05
CA VAL A 94 -16.32 6.60 7.26
C VAL A 94 -15.52 7.80 7.76
N ASN A 95 -16.14 8.98 7.85
CA ASN A 95 -15.45 10.19 8.30
C ASN A 95 -14.88 10.03 9.70
N SER A 96 -15.66 9.48 10.64
CA SER A 96 -15.19 9.21 11.99
C SER A 96 -13.99 8.26 12.00
N ARG A 97 -13.98 7.24 11.14
CA ARG A 97 -12.84 6.32 11.03
C ARG A 97 -11.58 7.03 10.51
N LEU A 98 -11.72 7.84 9.47
CA LEU A 98 -10.61 8.58 8.86
C LEU A 98 -10.05 9.65 9.82
N GLU A 99 -10.91 10.38 10.52
CA GLU A 99 -10.51 11.36 11.54
C GLU A 99 -9.72 10.69 12.68
N ASN A 100 -10.21 9.58 13.20
CA ASN A 100 -9.51 8.80 14.23
C ASN A 100 -8.16 8.28 13.74
N PHE A 101 -8.08 7.85 12.48
CA PHE A 101 -6.84 7.38 11.88
C PHE A 101 -5.79 8.50 11.79
N ILE A 102 -6.18 9.69 11.33
CA ILE A 102 -5.28 10.85 11.26
C ILE A 102 -4.85 11.26 12.68
N ALA A 103 -5.78 11.28 13.64
CA ALA A 103 -5.51 11.66 15.03
C ALA A 103 -4.63 10.64 15.78
N SER A 104 -4.58 9.38 15.34
CA SER A 104 -3.78 8.32 15.98
C SER A 104 -2.27 8.54 15.92
N GLY A 105 -1.79 9.52 15.14
CA GLY A 105 -0.38 9.74 14.88
C GLY A 105 0.23 8.69 13.95
N THR A 106 -0.60 7.99 13.16
CA THR A 106 -0.10 6.99 12.20
C THR A 106 0.77 7.61 11.10
N SER A 107 0.58 8.90 10.82
CA SER A 107 1.42 9.72 9.95
C SER A 107 2.79 10.09 10.53
N SER A 108 3.03 9.84 11.83
CA SER A 108 4.29 10.22 12.46
C SER A 108 5.45 9.32 12.02
N ASN A 109 6.63 9.92 11.91
CA ASN A 109 7.88 9.27 11.53
C ASN A 109 8.41 8.25 12.54
N GLU A 110 7.72 8.06 13.67
CA GLU A 110 8.21 7.21 14.75
C GLU A 110 7.81 5.75 14.50
N TYR A 111 8.73 4.99 13.91
CA TYR A 111 8.68 3.54 13.95
C TYR A 111 9.15 3.07 15.34
N ARG A 112 8.25 2.41 16.08
CA ARG A 112 8.62 1.71 17.31
C ARG A 112 8.77 0.23 17.01
N GLN A 113 10.00 -0.28 17.04
CA GLN A 113 10.23 -1.71 16.97
C GLN A 113 9.66 -2.36 18.25
N VAL A 114 8.58 -3.13 18.09
CA VAL A 114 7.99 -3.90 19.19
C VAL A 114 8.28 -5.38 18.93
N THR A 115 9.15 -5.95 19.75
CA THR A 115 9.36 -7.40 19.75
C THR A 115 8.22 -8.06 20.51
N LEU A 116 7.39 -8.82 19.82
CA LEU A 116 6.39 -9.67 20.47
C LEU A 116 7.08 -10.94 20.96
N THR A 117 7.09 -11.16 22.27
CA THR A 117 7.36 -12.50 22.82
C THR A 117 6.13 -13.36 22.57
N LEU A 118 6.29 -14.38 21.71
CA LEU A 118 5.29 -15.41 21.42
C LEU A 118 5.25 -16.46 22.54
#